data_AF-A0A7C5NK49-F1
#
_entry.id   AF-A0A7C5NK49-F1
#
_cell.length_a   1.000
_cell.length_b   1.000
_cell.length_c   1.000
_cell.angle_alpha   90.00
_cell.angle_beta   90.00
_cell.angle_gamma   90.00
#
_symmetry.space_group_name_H-M   'P 1'
#
loop_
_entity.id
_entity.type
_entity.pdbx_description
1 polymer ?
#
loop_
_entity_poly.entity_id
_entity_poly.type
_entity_poly.pdbx_seq_one_letter_code
_entity_poly.pdbx_strand_id
1 'polypeptide(L)'
;MDANKQKALNMAIKQIDKTFGKGTLMRLGDKEFEPIEAISTGSLGLDMALGIGGIPQGRVVEIYGPESSGKTTLALQTIASAQARGMVCAFID
;
A
#
# COMPACT_ATOMS: atom_id res chain seq x y z
N MET A 1 26.19 14.95 -17.06
CA MET A 1 26.49 15.01 -15.61
C MET A 1 28.00 15.00 -15.44
N ASP A 2 28.55 15.91 -14.64
CA ASP A 2 29.99 15.94 -14.35
C ASP A 2 30.44 14.63 -13.70
N ALA A 3 31.53 14.02 -14.17
CA ALA A 3 32.01 12.72 -13.67
C ALA A 3 32.27 12.73 -12.14
N ASN A 4 32.73 13.87 -11.60
CA ASN A 4 32.93 14.04 -10.15
C ASN A 4 31.61 14.02 -9.37
N LYS A 5 30.53 14.61 -9.91
CA LYS A 5 29.20 14.56 -9.29
C LYS A 5 28.65 13.13 -9.26
N GLN A 6 28.85 12.36 -10.33
CA GLN A 6 28.41 10.96 -10.37
C GLN A 6 29.15 10.10 -9.35
N LYS A 7 30.46 10.31 -9.18
CA LYS A 7 31.27 9.57 -8.19
C LYS A 7 30.85 9.92 -6.75
N ALA A 8 30.65 11.20 -6.46
CA ALA A 8 30.17 11.66 -5.14
C ALA A 8 28.79 11.07 -4.82
N LEU A 9 27.85 11.09 -5.78
CA LEU A 9 26.54 10.49 -5.65
C LEU A 9 26.62 8.99 -5.32
N ASN A 10 27.42 8.23 -6.08
CA ASN A 10 27.56 6.78 -5.86
C ASN A 10 28.18 6.45 -4.50
N MET A 11 29.08 7.28 -3.97
CA MET A 11 29.63 7.10 -2.62
C MET A 11 28.58 7.38 -1.54
N ALA A 12 27.78 8.43 -1.70
CA ALA A 12 26.71 8.76 -0.76
C ALA A 12 25.66 7.62 -0.68
N ILE A 13 25.25 7.06 -1.82
CA ILE A 13 24.33 5.92 -1.88
C ILE A 13 24.90 4.73 -1.11
N LYS A 14 26.17 4.37 -1.36
CA LYS A 14 26.83 3.26 -0.64
C LYS A 14 26.91 3.48 0.87
N GLN A 15 27.09 4.73 1.30
CA GLN A 15 27.16 5.07 2.72
C GLN A 15 25.78 4.95 3.40
N ILE A 16 24.71 5.33 2.70
CA ILE A 16 23.33 5.15 3.16
C ILE A 16 23.03 3.65 3.30
N ASP A 17 23.32 2.84 2.29
CA ASP A 17 23.09 1.39 2.34
C ASP A 17 23.83 0.70 3.50
N LYS A 18 25.09 1.11 3.77
CA LYS A 18 25.88 0.55 4.87
C LYS A 18 25.29 0.91 6.25
N THR A 19 24.71 2.09 6.38
CA THR A 19 24.24 2.63 7.66
C THR A 19 22.82 2.15 7.98
N PHE A 20 21.95 2.06 6.98
CA PHE A 20 20.50 1.85 7.17
C PHE A 20 19.98 0.54 6.57
N GLY A 21 20.83 -0.23 5.89
CA GLY A 21 20.46 -1.47 5.22
C GLY A 21 20.31 -1.28 3.71
N LYS A 22 20.38 -2.39 2.96
CA LYS A 22 20.23 -2.35 1.50
C LYS A 22 18.81 -1.92 1.12
N GLY A 23 18.72 -1.07 0.10
CA GLY A 23 17.43 -0.66 -0.46
C GLY A 23 16.76 0.50 0.28
N THR A 24 17.46 1.13 1.22
CA THR A 24 17.01 2.39 1.84
C THR A 24 16.87 3.51 0.81
N LEU A 25 17.71 3.51 -0.23
CA LEU A 25 17.63 4.46 -1.33
C LEU A 25 17.81 3.74 -2.65
N MET A 26 16.86 3.94 -3.55
CA MET A 26 16.86 3.39 -4.89
C MET A 26 16.27 4.42 -5.85
N ARG A 27 16.57 4.29 -7.14
CA ARG A 27 15.93 5.16 -8.13
C ARG A 27 14.50 4.67 -8.33
N LEU A 28 13.58 5.61 -8.48
CA LEU A 28 12.16 5.33 -8.65
C LEU A 28 11.87 4.41 -9.84
N GLY A 29 12.69 4.48 -10.91
CA GLY A 29 12.55 3.64 -12.11
C GLY A 29 13.36 2.33 -12.09
N ASP A 30 14.15 2.06 -11.05
CA ASP A 30 14.93 0.82 -10.96
C ASP A 30 14.07 -0.37 -10.44
N LYS A 31 12.87 -0.10 -9.89
CA LYS A 31 11.90 -1.12 -9.50
C LYS A 31 10.83 -1.25 -10.57
N GLU A 32 10.49 -2.49 -10.94
CA GLU A 32 9.21 -2.76 -11.58
C GLU A 32 8.09 -2.29 -10.63
N PHE A 33 7.06 -1.64 -11.18
CA PHE A 33 5.86 -1.31 -10.41
C PHE A 33 5.22 -2.62 -9.96
N GLU A 34 5.51 -3.05 -8.73
CA GLU A 34 4.81 -4.18 -8.14
C GLU A 34 3.34 -3.81 -7.96
N PRO A 35 2.41 -4.67 -8.42
CA PRO A 35 0.98 -4.45 -8.21
C PRO A 35 0.70 -4.24 -6.72
N ILE A 36 -0.02 -3.16 -6.40
CA ILE A 36 -0.45 -2.93 -5.02
C ILE A 36 -1.46 -4.03 -4.68
N GLU A 37 -1.14 -4.83 -3.67
CA GLU A 37 -2.06 -5.87 -3.20
C GLU A 37 -3.34 -5.22 -2.65
N ALA A 38 -4.50 -5.72 -3.07
CA ALA A 38 -5.80 -5.20 -2.66
C ALA A 38 -6.62 -6.26 -1.90
N ILE A 39 -7.49 -5.81 -0.99
CA ILE A 39 -8.46 -6.62 -0.26
C ILE A 39 -9.85 -6.25 -0.77
N SER A 40 -10.63 -7.24 -1.21
CA SER A 40 -12.02 -7.02 -1.65
C SER A 40 -12.82 -6.32 -0.56
N THR A 41 -13.64 -5.36 -0.96
CA THR A 41 -14.57 -4.66 -0.08
C THR A 41 -15.79 -5.51 0.32
N GLY A 42 -15.93 -6.71 -0.28
CA GLY A 42 -17.14 -7.52 -0.25
C GLY A 42 -18.22 -7.06 -1.25
N SER A 43 -17.96 -5.99 -2.02
CA SER A 43 -18.83 -5.48 -3.07
C SER A 43 -18.11 -5.47 -4.42
N LEU A 44 -18.54 -6.34 -5.33
CA LEU A 44 -17.94 -6.44 -6.67
C LEU A 44 -17.97 -5.09 -7.42
N GLY A 45 -19.07 -4.36 -7.34
CA GLY A 45 -19.21 -3.06 -8.00
C GLY A 45 -18.22 -2.02 -7.48
N LEU A 46 -17.97 -2.01 -6.17
CA LEU A 46 -17.01 -1.09 -5.56
C LEU A 46 -15.56 -1.49 -5.89
N ASP A 47 -15.25 -2.78 -5.85
CA ASP A 47 -13.91 -3.30 -6.20
C ASP A 47 -13.53 -2.96 -7.64
N MET A 48 -14.51 -3.04 -8.56
CA MET A 48 -14.34 -2.61 -9.95
C MET A 48 -14.16 -1.10 -10.06
N ALA A 49 -14.97 -0.31 -9.35
CA ALA A 49 -14.88 1.16 -9.37
C ALA A 49 -13.54 1.69 -8.85
N LEU A 50 -12.92 0.99 -7.89
CA LEU A 50 -11.59 1.31 -7.36
C LEU A 50 -10.46 1.00 -8.36
N GLY A 51 -10.72 0.20 -9.40
CA GLY A 51 -9.77 -0.09 -10.49
C GLY A 51 -8.60 -1.02 -10.13
N ILE A 52 -8.39 -1.28 -8.83
CA ILE A 52 -7.35 -2.16 -8.31
C ILE A 52 -7.92 -3.43 -7.64
N GLY A 53 -9.24 -3.62 -7.69
CA GLY A 53 -9.90 -4.82 -7.14
C GLY A 53 -10.16 -4.78 -5.64
N GLY A 54 -10.15 -3.60 -5.00
CA GLY A 54 -10.50 -3.43 -3.59
C GLY A 54 -9.68 -2.36 -2.87
N ILE A 55 -9.58 -2.48 -1.54
CA ILE A 55 -8.84 -1.57 -0.66
C ILE A 55 -7.34 -1.91 -0.71
N PRO A 56 -6.43 -0.92 -0.96
CA PRO A 56 -5.00 -1.17 -1.06
C PRO A 56 -4.36 -1.48 0.30
N GLN A 57 -3.53 -2.52 0.36
CA GLN A 57 -2.74 -2.85 1.55
C GLN A 57 -1.59 -1.86 1.77
N GLY A 58 -1.25 -1.64 3.05
CA GLY A 58 -0.18 -0.71 3.45
C GLY A 58 -0.53 0.77 3.25
N ARG A 59 -1.83 1.11 3.09
CA ARG A 59 -2.33 2.46 2.91
C ARG A 59 -3.46 2.76 3.90
N VAL A 60 -3.70 4.05 4.13
CA VAL A 60 -4.84 4.54 4.93
C VAL A 60 -6.00 4.80 3.97
N VAL A 61 -7.20 4.35 4.34
CA VAL A 61 -8.44 4.57 3.61
C VAL A 61 -9.50 5.13 4.54
N GLU A 62 -10.23 6.14 4.08
CA GLU A 62 -11.32 6.78 4.80
C GLU A 62 -12.66 6.42 4.15
N ILE A 63 -13.64 5.99 4.96
CA ILE A 63 -15.01 5.74 4.55
C ILE A 63 -15.91 6.69 5.33
N TYR A 64 -16.46 7.70 4.67
CA TYR A 64 -17.35 8.69 5.29
C TYR A 64 -18.75 8.66 4.65
N GLY A 65 -19.72 9.21 5.37
CA GLY A 65 -21.11 9.25 4.91
C GLY A 65 -22.11 9.47 6.06
N PRO A 66 -23.39 9.69 5.73
CA PRO A 66 -24.45 9.94 6.71
C PRO A 66 -24.60 8.84 7.77
N GLU A 67 -25.31 9.14 8.85
CA GLU A 67 -25.71 8.12 9.83
C GLU A 67 -26.49 6.98 9.15
N SER A 68 -26.27 5.76 9.62
CA SER A 68 -26.90 4.55 9.08
C SER A 68 -26.63 4.27 7.59
N SER A 69 -25.65 4.93 6.96
CA SER A 69 -25.29 4.69 5.56
C SER A 69 -24.52 3.37 5.29
N GLY A 70 -24.27 2.56 6.34
CA GLY A 70 -23.58 1.28 6.21
C GLY A 70 -22.04 1.33 6.28
N LYS A 71 -21.45 2.42 6.79
CA LYS A 71 -19.97 2.55 6.94
C LYS A 71 -19.35 1.37 7.69
N THR A 72 -19.85 1.09 8.89
CA THR A 72 -19.40 -0.04 9.73
C THR A 72 -19.67 -1.37 9.05
N THR A 73 -20.81 -1.52 8.37
CA THR A 73 -21.14 -2.72 7.59
C THR A 73 -20.12 -2.98 6.49
N LEU A 74 -19.74 -1.95 5.71
CA LEU A 74 -18.73 -2.07 4.65
C LEU A 74 -17.35 -2.42 5.21
N ALA A 75 -16.96 -1.81 6.34
CA ALA A 75 -15.71 -2.15 7.03
C ALA A 75 -15.69 -3.62 7.48
N LEU A 76 -16.79 -4.11 8.06
CA LEU A 76 -16.92 -5.50 8.49
C LEU A 76 -16.95 -6.49 7.30
N GLN A 77 -17.54 -6.14 6.17
CA GLN A 77 -17.49 -6.96 4.94
C GLN A 77 -16.08 -7.04 4.36
N THR A 78 -15.33 -5.95 4.42
CA THR A 78 -13.91 -5.94 4.03
C THR A 78 -13.10 -6.84 4.98
N ILE A 79 -13.36 -6.78 6.29
CA ILE A 79 -12.74 -7.67 7.29
C ILE A 79 -13.06 -9.14 7.00
N ALA A 80 -14.33 -9.48 6.71
CA ALA A 80 -14.72 -10.83 6.37
C ALA A 80 -13.99 -11.33 5.11
N SER A 81 -13.81 -10.46 4.11
CA SER A 81 -13.06 -10.77 2.88
C SER A 81 -11.56 -11.01 3.15
N ALA A 82 -10.96 -10.26 4.08
CA ALA A 82 -9.59 -10.48 4.53
C ALA A 82 -9.45 -11.79 5.33
N GLN A 83 -10.37 -12.06 6.26
CA GLN A 83 -10.39 -13.29 7.06
C GLN A 83 -10.57 -14.54 6.18
N ALA A 84 -11.40 -14.47 5.14
CA ALA A 84 -11.56 -15.57 4.17
C ALA A 84 -10.25 -15.93 3.44
N ARG A 85 -9.28 -14.99 3.38
CA ARG A 85 -7.94 -15.19 2.84
C ARG A 85 -6.91 -15.59 3.91
N GLY A 86 -7.35 -15.86 5.13
CA GLY A 86 -6.48 -16.23 6.26
C GLY A 86 -5.76 -15.04 6.92
N MET A 87 -6.18 -13.81 6.65
CA MET A 87 -5.60 -12.61 7.27
C MET A 87 -6.17 -12.39 8.68
N VAL A 88 -5.38 -11.73 9.54
CA VAL A 88 -5.79 -11.32 10.88
C VAL A 88 -6.23 -9.86 10.85
N CYS A 89 -7.40 -9.56 11.43
CA CYS A 89 -7.97 -8.22 11.48
C CYS A 89 -8.16 -7.75 12.91
N ALA A 90 -8.02 -6.46 13.14
CA ALA A 90 -8.41 -5.79 14.38
C ALA A 90 -9.54 -4.79 14.08
N PHE A 91 -10.52 -4.73 14.96
CA PHE A 91 -11.58 -3.74 14.92
C PHE A 91 -11.52 -2.93 16.23
N ILE A 92 -11.40 -1.62 16.11
CA ILE A 92 -11.38 -0.69 17.25
C ILE A 92 -12.70 0.05 17.20
N ASP A 93 -13.61 -0.26 18.13
CA ASP A 93 -14.91 0.38 18.28
C ASP A 93 -14.77 1.70 19.08
#